data_AF-A0A0M1JFY5-F1
#
_entry.id   AF-A0A0M1JFY5-F1
#
_cell.length_a   1.000
_cell.length_b   1.000
_cell.length_c   1.000
_cell.angle_alpha   90.00
_cell.angle_beta   90.00
_cell.angle_gamma   90.00
#
_symmetry.space_group_name_H-M   'P 1'
#
loop_
_entity.id
_entity.type
_entity.pdbx_description
1 polymer ?
#
loop_
_entity_poly.entity_id
_entity_poly.type
_entity_poly.pdbx_seq_one_letter_code
_entity_poly.pdbx_strand_id
1 'polypeptide(L)'
;MRILWVEDYFTTEKQQSWLGDLNQRCKVVPIKDYSTAHTTIANTLEHYDLVILDINLENSTVDDQVKTTANSFGLENNDFLHEAGFHLFIQLLELGFSKERIIFFTGNVSETPLQRALQELHYAIDAQDAMQIDSVLKSQLLPLLSTQDTNKAIEFIQQSALDQLFQYLEPLADSGNSRNTYNQFKNRFRDARIVPPKAIKKGEHEQIDLQRWATPHINNPYLKLRRGIIDGCKKLATLTTDLDLQEYFSGLKRYLPLTEPNSTAKNSEYLHLARAIVHDWDNNGHNIPAITKDPISFSSRTNAKKHP
;
A
#
# COMPACT_ATOMS: atom_id res chain seq x y z
N MET A 1 12.55 3.60 2.07
CA MET A 1 11.08 3.65 1.91
C MET A 1 10.49 4.53 3.00
N ARG A 2 9.40 5.24 2.72
CA ARG A 2 8.68 6.08 3.70
C ARG A 2 7.21 5.65 3.79
N ILE A 3 6.72 5.50 5.02
CA ILE A 3 5.35 5.07 5.29
C ILE A 3 4.62 6.22 5.98
N LEU A 4 3.49 6.66 5.42
CA LEU A 4 2.55 7.51 6.12
C LEU A 4 1.69 6.63 7.03
N TRP A 5 1.67 6.92 8.33
CA TRP A 5 0.82 6.19 9.26
C TRP A 5 -0.15 7.16 9.93
N VAL A 6 -1.44 7.00 9.70
CA VAL A 6 -2.50 7.84 10.27
C VAL A 6 -3.19 7.05 11.37
N GLU A 7 -3.05 7.53 12.60
CA GLU A 7 -3.57 6.91 13.83
C GLU A 7 -3.73 8.02 14.87
N ASP A 8 -4.97 8.28 15.26
CA ASP A 8 -5.33 9.35 16.20
C ASP A 8 -4.90 9.04 17.65
N TYR A 9 -4.78 7.76 18.00
CA TYR A 9 -4.49 7.34 19.36
C TYR A 9 -3.45 6.20 19.48
N PHE A 10 -2.22 6.58 19.83
CA PHE A 10 -1.19 5.61 20.22
C PHE A 10 -0.16 6.19 21.20
N THR A 11 0.43 5.29 22.00
CA THR A 11 1.62 5.54 22.81
C THR A 11 2.88 5.05 22.09
N THR A 12 4.06 5.50 22.52
CA THR A 12 5.34 5.04 21.95
C THR A 12 5.51 3.52 22.03
N GLU A 13 5.05 2.91 23.12
CA GLU A 13 5.07 1.47 23.33
C GLU A 13 4.16 0.75 22.31
N LYS A 14 2.94 1.26 22.09
CA LYS A 14 2.03 0.73 21.07
C LYS A 14 2.60 0.86 19.67
N GLN A 15 3.17 2.01 19.33
CA GLN A 15 3.86 2.18 18.04
C GLN A 15 4.96 1.14 17.85
N GLN A 16 5.77 0.89 18.88
CA GLN A 16 6.84 -0.10 18.81
C GLN A 16 6.29 -1.53 18.72
N SER A 17 5.22 -1.84 19.45
CA SER A 17 4.53 -3.13 19.41
C SER A 17 3.93 -3.40 18.03
N TRP A 18 3.26 -2.41 17.43
CA TRP A 18 2.54 -2.55 16.17
C TRP A 18 3.47 -2.60 14.96
N LEU A 19 4.44 -1.69 14.92
CA LEU A 19 5.30 -1.53 13.75
C LEU A 19 6.60 -2.31 13.86
N GLY A 20 7.10 -2.55 15.08
CA GLY A 20 8.29 -3.36 15.35
C GLY A 20 9.44 -3.08 14.37
N ASP A 21 9.85 -4.11 13.63
CA ASP A 21 10.95 -4.03 12.67
C ASP A 21 10.68 -3.10 11.47
N LEU A 22 9.42 -2.75 11.18
CA LEU A 22 9.12 -1.77 10.14
C LEU A 22 9.73 -0.40 10.46
N ASN A 23 9.78 -0.01 11.73
CA ASN A 23 10.45 1.23 12.15
C ASN A 23 11.96 1.20 11.89
N GLN A 24 12.57 0.02 11.84
CA GLN A 24 14.00 -0.14 11.56
C GLN A 24 14.29 -0.16 10.06
N ARG A 25 13.37 -0.74 9.26
CA ARG A 25 13.53 -0.91 7.81
C ARG A 25 13.02 0.27 7.00
N CYS A 26 12.08 1.03 7.54
CA CYS A 26 11.40 2.13 6.87
C CYS A 26 11.32 3.36 7.76
N LYS A 27 11.27 4.53 7.13
CA LYS A 27 10.92 5.77 7.84
C LYS A 27 9.41 5.85 7.96
N VAL A 28 8.87 5.55 9.13
CA VAL A 28 7.44 5.73 9.43
C VAL A 28 7.21 7.15 9.92
N VAL A 29 6.21 7.82 9.34
CA VAL A 29 5.81 9.18 9.70
C VAL A 29 4.39 9.12 10.26
N PRO A 30 4.23 9.20 11.59
CA PRO A 30 2.92 9.18 12.21
C PRO A 30 2.21 10.54 12.08
N ILE A 31 0.90 10.51 11.86
CA ILE A 31 -0.02 11.65 11.95
C ILE A 31 -1.19 11.26 12.84
N LYS A 32 -1.47 12.09 13.85
CA LYS A 32 -2.48 11.84 14.89
C LYS A 32 -3.80 12.57 14.71
N ASP A 33 -3.98 13.24 13.58
CA ASP A 33 -5.12 14.12 13.39
C ASP A 33 -5.57 14.09 11.93
N TYR A 34 -6.89 13.96 11.74
CA TYR A 34 -7.52 13.88 10.43
C TYR A 34 -7.15 15.05 9.52
N SER A 35 -7.26 16.30 9.99
CA SER A 35 -7.07 17.49 9.15
C SER A 35 -5.61 17.64 8.71
N THR A 36 -4.69 17.26 9.60
CA THR A 36 -3.27 17.17 9.27
C THR A 36 -3.01 16.08 8.22
N ALA A 37 -3.65 14.92 8.34
CA ALA A 37 -3.53 13.82 7.39
C ALA A 37 -4.09 14.20 6.01
N HIS A 38 -5.29 14.78 5.98
CA HIS A 38 -5.94 15.28 4.77
C HIS A 38 -5.05 16.29 4.02
N THR A 39 -4.48 17.26 4.74
CA THR A 39 -3.58 18.27 4.17
C THR A 39 -2.27 17.65 3.68
N THR A 40 -1.74 16.68 4.42
CA THR A 40 -0.50 15.96 4.04
C THR A 40 -0.71 15.16 2.76
N ILE A 41 -1.84 14.47 2.64
CA ILE A 41 -2.22 13.70 1.44
C ILE A 41 -2.44 14.65 0.26
N ALA A 42 -3.14 15.76 0.45
CA ALA A 42 -3.36 16.72 -0.63
C ALA A 42 -2.05 17.32 -1.20
N ASN A 43 -1.08 17.61 -0.33
CA ASN A 43 0.07 18.46 -0.71
C ASN A 43 1.40 17.74 -0.85
N THR A 44 1.57 16.57 -0.24
CA THR A 44 2.89 15.94 -0.09
C THR A 44 2.87 14.42 -0.25
N LEU A 45 1.82 13.86 -0.86
CA LEU A 45 1.64 12.42 -1.03
C LEU A 45 2.83 11.73 -1.70
N GLU A 46 3.52 12.41 -2.62
CA GLU A 46 4.68 11.87 -3.32
C GLU A 46 5.86 11.54 -2.40
N HIS A 47 5.85 12.09 -1.18
CA HIS A 47 6.83 11.81 -0.14
C HIS A 47 6.64 10.46 0.53
N TYR A 48 5.55 9.74 0.24
CA TYR A 48 5.24 8.46 0.83
C TYR A 48 5.21 7.36 -0.23
N ASP A 49 5.62 6.17 0.18
CA ASP A 49 5.63 4.97 -0.68
C ASP A 49 4.51 4.01 -0.28
N LEU A 50 4.14 4.00 1.00
CA LEU A 50 3.08 3.19 1.60
C LEU A 50 2.23 4.06 2.53
N VAL A 51 0.98 3.67 2.73
CA VAL A 51 0.06 4.31 3.68
C VAL A 51 -0.59 3.26 4.57
N ILE A 52 -0.58 3.51 5.87
CA ILE A 52 -1.30 2.76 6.90
C ILE A 52 -2.34 3.69 7.51
N LEU A 53 -3.61 3.31 7.50
CA LEU A 53 -4.73 4.12 8.00
C LEU A 53 -5.48 3.37 9.09
N ASP A 54 -5.70 3.98 10.26
CA ASP A 54 -6.87 3.60 11.06
C ASP A 54 -8.13 4.17 10.41
N ILE A 55 -9.23 3.41 10.50
CA ILE A 55 -10.55 3.80 10.01
C ILE A 55 -11.20 4.77 10.98
N ASN A 56 -11.11 4.48 12.28
CA ASN A 56 -11.69 5.31 13.33
C ASN A 56 -10.67 6.36 13.76
N LEU A 57 -11.00 7.64 13.56
CA LEU A 57 -10.17 8.77 13.96
C LEU A 57 -10.93 9.71 14.91
N GLU A 58 -11.83 9.16 15.73
CA GLU A 58 -12.69 9.87 16.71
C GLU A 58 -11.95 10.78 17.69
N ASN A 59 -10.67 10.54 17.95
CA ASN A 59 -9.82 11.35 18.83
C ASN A 59 -9.16 12.54 18.09
N SER A 60 -9.43 12.70 16.79
CA SER A 60 -8.98 13.88 16.03
C SER A 60 -9.69 15.15 16.49
N THR A 61 -9.08 16.30 16.20
CA THR A 61 -9.68 17.59 16.52
C THR A 61 -10.84 17.91 15.58
N VAL A 62 -11.98 18.34 16.12
CA VAL A 62 -13.11 18.84 15.31
C VAL A 62 -12.87 20.30 14.92
N ASP A 63 -12.06 20.50 13.90
CA ASP A 63 -11.78 21.81 13.30
C ASP A 63 -12.70 22.12 12.11
N ASP A 64 -12.45 23.24 11.43
CA ASP A 64 -13.28 23.68 10.31
C ASP A 64 -13.15 22.75 9.08
N GLN A 65 -12.03 22.06 8.92
CA GLN A 65 -11.83 21.07 7.86
C GLN A 65 -12.73 19.85 8.11
N VAL A 66 -12.77 19.33 9.35
CA VAL A 66 -13.69 18.25 9.74
C VAL A 66 -15.13 18.67 9.52
N LYS A 67 -15.54 19.83 10.06
CA LYS A 67 -16.94 20.31 9.93
C LYS A 67 -17.36 20.48 8.48
N THR A 68 -16.50 21.09 7.66
CA THR A 68 -16.80 21.33 6.24
C THR A 68 -16.96 20.01 5.49
N THR A 69 -16.06 19.05 5.75
CA THR A 69 -16.09 17.74 5.09
C THR A 69 -17.29 16.92 5.57
N ALA A 70 -17.54 16.83 6.88
CA ALA A 70 -18.69 16.10 7.43
C ALA A 70 -20.01 16.63 6.86
N ASN A 71 -20.18 17.95 6.82
CA ASN A 71 -21.37 18.59 6.26
C ASN A 71 -21.56 18.30 4.76
N SER A 72 -20.49 18.19 3.96
CA SER A 72 -20.60 17.90 2.53
C SER A 72 -21.13 16.49 2.25
N PHE A 73 -20.94 15.57 3.20
CA PHE A 73 -21.49 14.21 3.18
C PHE A 73 -22.82 14.07 3.95
N GLY A 74 -23.32 15.15 4.57
CA GLY A 74 -24.53 15.11 5.40
C GLY A 74 -24.36 14.29 6.68
N LEU A 75 -23.14 14.25 7.24
CA LEU A 75 -22.79 13.52 8.45
C LEU A 75 -22.58 14.48 9.64
N GLU A 76 -22.89 14.01 10.84
CA GLU A 76 -22.44 14.66 12.07
C GLU A 76 -20.93 14.48 12.25
N ASN A 77 -20.27 15.44 12.93
CA ASN A 77 -18.81 15.45 13.05
C ASN A 77 -18.24 14.16 13.67
N ASN A 78 -18.91 13.61 14.69
CA ASN A 78 -18.46 12.38 15.35
C ASN A 78 -18.64 11.16 14.45
N ASP A 79 -19.78 11.06 13.76
CA ASP A 79 -20.05 9.97 12.82
C ASP A 79 -19.03 9.99 11.68
N PHE A 80 -18.71 11.18 11.17
CA PHE A 80 -17.64 11.36 10.19
C PHE A 80 -16.28 10.88 10.72
N LEU A 81 -15.88 11.28 11.93
CA LEU A 81 -14.59 10.87 12.50
C LEU A 81 -14.50 9.36 12.79
N HIS A 82 -15.62 8.70 13.11
CA HIS A 82 -15.66 7.25 13.26
C HIS A 82 -15.32 6.48 11.98
N GLU A 83 -15.47 7.11 10.81
CA GLU A 83 -15.12 6.54 9.51
C GLU A 83 -14.12 7.40 8.72
N ALA A 84 -13.46 8.38 9.34
CA ALA A 84 -12.62 9.36 8.66
C ALA A 84 -11.43 8.75 7.90
N GLY A 85 -10.90 7.60 8.35
CA GLY A 85 -9.88 6.86 7.60
C GLY A 85 -10.37 6.36 6.23
N PHE A 86 -11.67 6.11 6.07
CA PHE A 86 -12.28 5.80 4.78
C PHE A 86 -12.21 7.00 3.84
N HIS A 87 -12.53 8.19 4.34
CA HIS A 87 -12.50 9.41 3.53
C HIS A 87 -11.07 9.70 3.05
N LEU A 88 -10.07 9.54 3.91
CA LEU A 88 -8.66 9.64 3.52
C LEU A 88 -8.27 8.58 2.46
N PHE A 89 -8.81 7.37 2.56
CA PHE A 89 -8.61 6.34 1.54
C PHE A 89 -9.18 6.76 0.18
N ILE A 90 -10.40 7.30 0.13
CA ILE A 90 -10.99 7.79 -1.13
C ILE A 90 -10.14 8.91 -1.73
N GLN A 91 -9.69 9.86 -0.91
CA GLN A 91 -8.77 10.93 -1.34
C GLN A 91 -7.47 10.37 -1.96
N LEU A 92 -6.89 9.32 -1.37
CA LEU A 92 -5.70 8.66 -1.92
C LEU A 92 -5.96 8.05 -3.30
N LEU A 93 -7.13 7.44 -3.51
CA LEU A 93 -7.52 6.90 -4.81
C LEU A 93 -7.71 8.00 -5.85
N GLU A 94 -8.35 9.12 -5.49
CA GLU A 94 -8.54 10.27 -6.37
C GLU A 94 -7.21 10.87 -6.84
N LEU A 95 -6.19 10.84 -5.96
CA LEU A 95 -4.82 11.27 -6.28
C LEU A 95 -3.99 10.19 -7.01
N GLY A 96 -4.59 9.06 -7.38
CA GLY A 96 -3.96 8.00 -8.15
C GLY A 96 -2.96 7.14 -7.35
N PHE A 97 -3.06 7.16 -6.02
CA PHE A 97 -2.24 6.29 -5.17
C PHE A 97 -2.72 4.85 -5.28
N SER A 98 -1.83 3.95 -5.70
CA SER A 98 -2.15 2.52 -5.80
C SER A 98 -2.71 1.95 -4.50
N LYS A 99 -3.92 1.37 -4.59
CA LYS A 99 -4.61 0.70 -3.47
C LYS A 99 -3.80 -0.41 -2.81
N GLU A 100 -2.95 -1.09 -3.57
CA GLU A 100 -2.09 -2.18 -3.06
C GLU A 100 -1.06 -1.69 -2.04
N ARG A 101 -0.77 -0.39 -2.05
CA ARG A 101 0.16 0.28 -1.13
C ARG A 101 -0.55 0.98 0.01
N ILE A 102 -1.84 0.76 0.16
CA ILE A 102 -2.65 1.26 1.28
C ILE A 102 -3.13 0.06 2.09
N ILE A 103 -3.09 0.17 3.41
CA ILE A 103 -3.66 -0.83 4.30
C ILE A 103 -4.46 -0.17 5.40
N PHE A 104 -5.59 -0.77 5.77
CA PHE A 104 -6.26 -0.43 7.00
C PHE A 104 -5.65 -1.17 8.17
N PHE A 105 -5.40 -0.46 9.25
CA PHE A 105 -4.90 -1.00 10.49
C PHE A 105 -5.82 -0.58 11.62
N THR A 106 -6.77 -1.44 11.98
CA THR A 106 -7.91 -1.04 12.81
C THR A 106 -8.28 -2.07 13.86
N GLY A 107 -8.74 -1.61 15.03
CA GLY A 107 -9.26 -2.45 16.10
C GLY A 107 -10.70 -2.93 15.85
N ASN A 108 -11.41 -2.26 14.95
CA ASN A 108 -12.85 -2.45 14.71
C ASN A 108 -13.19 -3.61 13.75
N VAL A 109 -12.25 -4.54 13.53
CA VAL A 109 -12.48 -5.75 12.75
C VAL A 109 -13.09 -6.83 13.66
N SER A 110 -14.42 -6.94 13.69
CA SER A 110 -15.12 -8.10 14.28
C SER A 110 -15.63 -9.07 13.21
N GLU A 111 -14.72 -9.40 12.28
CA GLU A 111 -14.98 -10.44 11.28
C GLU A 111 -15.16 -11.80 11.93
N THR A 112 -16.16 -12.53 11.47
CA THR A 112 -16.23 -13.96 11.72
C THR A 112 -15.06 -14.66 11.02
N PRO A 113 -14.61 -15.83 11.51
CA PRO A 113 -13.58 -16.61 10.82
C PRO A 113 -13.89 -16.84 9.34
N LEU A 114 -15.16 -17.01 8.99
CA LEU A 114 -15.60 -17.21 7.61
C LEU A 114 -15.45 -15.95 6.76
N GLN A 115 -15.82 -14.78 7.29
CA GLN A 115 -15.59 -13.49 6.61
C GLN A 115 -14.11 -13.26 6.31
N ARG A 116 -13.23 -13.59 7.26
CA ARG A 116 -11.78 -13.49 7.08
C ARG A 116 -11.29 -14.43 5.99
N ALA A 117 -11.68 -15.69 6.03
CA ALA A 117 -11.26 -16.70 5.05
C ALA A 117 -11.70 -16.31 3.61
N LEU A 118 -12.92 -15.78 3.45
CA LEU A 118 -13.40 -15.27 2.16
C LEU A 118 -12.59 -14.07 1.67
N GLN A 119 -12.23 -13.15 2.57
CA GLN A 119 -11.43 -12.00 2.20
C GLN A 119 -9.99 -12.39 1.82
N GLU A 120 -9.37 -13.30 2.55
CA GLU A 120 -8.05 -13.83 2.18
C GLU A 120 -8.09 -14.53 0.83
N LEU A 121 -9.19 -15.22 0.52
CA LEU A 121 -9.39 -15.86 -0.79
C LEU A 121 -9.48 -14.81 -1.90
N HIS A 122 -10.23 -13.71 -1.70
CA HIS A 122 -10.27 -12.59 -2.65
C HIS A 122 -8.87 -12.03 -2.92
N TYR A 123 -8.08 -11.77 -1.87
CA TYR A 123 -6.73 -11.25 -2.05
C TYR A 123 -5.82 -12.24 -2.78
N ALA A 124 -5.93 -13.53 -2.50
CA ALA A 124 -5.15 -14.55 -3.19
C ALA A 124 -5.51 -14.65 -4.69
N ILE A 125 -6.80 -14.50 -5.03
CA ILE A 125 -7.29 -14.47 -6.42
C ILE A 125 -6.79 -13.22 -7.14
N ASP A 126 -6.95 -12.04 -6.54
CA ASP A 126 -6.49 -10.77 -7.12
C ASP A 126 -4.97 -10.79 -7.36
N ALA A 127 -4.21 -11.38 -6.43
CA ALA A 127 -2.77 -11.56 -6.54
C ALA A 127 -2.36 -12.71 -7.49
N GLN A 128 -3.31 -13.49 -8.02
CA GLN A 128 -3.07 -14.69 -8.83
C GLN A 128 -2.15 -15.72 -8.15
N ASP A 129 -2.21 -15.81 -6.82
CA ASP A 129 -1.36 -16.69 -6.01
C ASP A 129 -2.03 -18.07 -5.81
N ALA A 130 -1.79 -18.98 -6.74
CA ALA A 130 -2.40 -20.32 -6.73
C ALA A 130 -2.12 -21.13 -5.44
N MET A 131 -0.94 -20.95 -4.83
CA MET A 131 -0.60 -21.66 -3.59
C MET A 131 -1.39 -21.09 -2.41
N GLN A 132 -1.51 -19.77 -2.34
CA GLN A 132 -2.30 -19.11 -1.30
C GLN A 132 -3.79 -19.41 -1.47
N ILE A 133 -4.31 -19.46 -2.71
CA ILE A 133 -5.68 -19.86 -3.01
C ILE A 133 -5.97 -21.25 -2.44
N ASP A 134 -5.13 -22.25 -2.77
CA ASP A 134 -5.31 -23.63 -2.29
C ASP A 134 -5.23 -23.72 -0.76
N SER A 135 -4.27 -23.01 -0.17
CA SER A 135 -4.07 -22.94 1.28
C SER A 135 -5.28 -22.37 2.01
N VAL A 136 -5.80 -21.24 1.54
CA VAL A 136 -6.98 -20.58 2.14
C VAL A 136 -8.21 -21.48 2.00
N LEU A 137 -8.45 -22.05 0.83
CA LEU A 137 -9.59 -22.94 0.60
C LEU A 137 -9.58 -24.13 1.55
N LYS A 138 -8.48 -24.88 1.60
CA LYS A 138 -8.39 -26.14 2.35
C LYS A 138 -8.25 -25.94 3.86
N SER A 139 -7.44 -24.97 4.27
CA SER A 139 -7.00 -24.86 5.67
C SER A 139 -7.82 -23.87 6.47
N GLN A 140 -8.52 -22.93 5.81
CA GLN A 140 -9.27 -21.88 6.48
C GLN A 140 -10.75 -21.90 6.13
N LEU A 141 -11.11 -21.95 4.85
CA LEU A 141 -12.50 -21.78 4.43
C LEU A 141 -13.34 -23.04 4.65
N LEU A 142 -12.96 -24.17 4.06
CA LEU A 142 -13.74 -25.40 4.15
C LEU A 142 -13.95 -25.91 5.60
N PRO A 143 -12.96 -25.83 6.51
CA PRO A 143 -13.15 -26.27 7.90
C PRO A 143 -14.19 -25.47 8.69
N LEU A 144 -14.56 -24.27 8.23
CA LEU A 144 -15.53 -23.40 8.91
C LEU A 144 -16.98 -23.64 8.46
N LEU A 145 -17.19 -24.44 7.43
CA LEU A 145 -18.48 -24.66 6.82
C LEU A 145 -19.20 -25.88 7.41
N SER A 146 -20.53 -25.86 7.36
CA SER A 146 -21.31 -27.07 7.61
C SER A 146 -21.01 -28.13 6.54
N THR A 147 -21.35 -29.40 6.78
CA THR A 147 -21.18 -30.46 5.76
C THR A 147 -21.93 -30.14 4.47
N GLN A 148 -23.13 -29.56 4.57
CA GLN A 148 -23.92 -29.16 3.41
C GLN A 148 -23.22 -28.05 2.62
N ASP A 149 -22.76 -27.00 3.30
CA ASP A 149 -22.10 -25.86 2.67
C ASP A 149 -20.72 -26.23 2.10
N THR A 150 -20.02 -27.15 2.76
CA THR A 150 -18.73 -27.70 2.30
C THR A 150 -18.89 -28.40 0.95
N ASN A 151 -19.90 -29.28 0.82
CA ASN A 151 -20.14 -30.00 -0.43
C ASN A 151 -20.45 -29.03 -1.57
N LYS A 152 -21.30 -28.03 -1.31
CA LYS A 152 -21.67 -27.02 -2.30
C LYS A 152 -20.49 -26.10 -2.67
N ALA A 153 -19.66 -25.73 -1.70
CA ALA A 153 -18.43 -24.98 -1.95
C ALA A 153 -17.46 -25.79 -2.84
N ILE A 154 -17.29 -27.09 -2.57
CA ILE A 154 -16.45 -27.99 -3.38
C ILE A 154 -16.99 -28.09 -4.81
N GLU A 155 -18.31 -28.17 -5.01
CA GLU A 155 -18.91 -28.17 -6.35
C GLU A 155 -18.53 -26.91 -7.14
N PHE A 156 -18.65 -25.72 -6.54
CA PHE A 156 -18.25 -24.47 -7.19
C PHE A 156 -16.74 -24.42 -7.48
N ILE A 157 -15.89 -24.89 -6.57
CA ILE A 157 -14.45 -24.95 -6.76
C ILE A 157 -14.08 -25.88 -7.93
N GLN A 158 -14.68 -27.07 -8.00
CA GLN A 158 -14.44 -28.03 -9.09
C GLN A 158 -14.88 -27.48 -10.45
N GLN A 159 -15.95 -26.69 -10.47
CA GLN A 159 -16.44 -26.01 -11.68
C GLN A 159 -15.65 -24.74 -12.03
N SER A 160 -14.64 -24.37 -11.24
CA SER A 160 -13.92 -23.09 -11.35
C SER A 160 -14.85 -21.87 -11.30
N ALA A 161 -15.98 -21.98 -10.59
CA ALA A 161 -17.02 -20.96 -10.49
C ALA A 161 -16.86 -20.13 -9.21
N LEU A 162 -15.73 -19.44 -9.06
CA LEU A 162 -15.39 -18.68 -7.85
C LEU A 162 -16.40 -17.55 -7.55
N ASP A 163 -16.94 -16.90 -8.58
CA ASP A 163 -17.98 -15.86 -8.37
C ASP A 163 -19.24 -16.43 -7.72
N GLN A 164 -19.64 -17.66 -8.10
CA GLN A 164 -20.79 -18.34 -7.52
C GLN A 164 -20.50 -18.81 -6.08
N LEU A 165 -19.26 -19.21 -5.82
CA LEU A 165 -18.80 -19.52 -4.46
C LEU A 165 -18.96 -18.31 -3.54
N PHE A 166 -18.50 -17.12 -3.96
CA PHE A 166 -18.64 -15.89 -3.18
C PHE A 166 -20.11 -15.51 -2.98
N GLN A 167 -20.91 -15.52 -4.04
CA GLN A 167 -22.35 -15.24 -3.95
C GLN A 167 -23.08 -16.17 -2.96
N TYR A 168 -22.63 -17.41 -2.82
CA TYR A 168 -23.22 -18.37 -1.89
C TYR A 168 -22.74 -18.17 -0.45
N LEU A 169 -21.44 -17.93 -0.23
CA LEU A 169 -20.84 -17.92 1.09
C LEU A 169 -20.88 -16.55 1.79
N GLU A 170 -20.87 -15.43 1.05
CA GLU A 170 -20.94 -14.08 1.63
C GLU A 170 -22.17 -13.89 2.54
N PRO A 171 -23.41 -14.25 2.12
CA PRO A 171 -24.58 -14.11 2.98
C PRO A 171 -24.50 -14.94 4.26
N LEU A 172 -23.87 -16.12 4.20
CA LEU A 172 -23.66 -16.98 5.38
C LEU A 172 -22.69 -16.31 6.36
N ALA A 173 -21.63 -15.70 5.82
CA ALA A 173 -20.61 -15.01 6.60
C ALA A 173 -21.14 -13.75 7.30
N ASP A 174 -22.13 -13.08 6.68
CA ASP A 174 -22.75 -11.84 7.18
C ASP A 174 -23.89 -12.07 8.19
N SER A 175 -24.46 -13.28 8.23
CA SER A 175 -25.63 -13.61 9.06
C SER A 175 -25.38 -13.58 10.59
N GLY A 176 -24.12 -13.41 11.02
CA GLY A 176 -23.69 -13.64 12.41
C GLY A 176 -23.17 -12.44 13.21
N ASN A 177 -23.11 -11.19 12.69
CA ASN A 177 -22.60 -10.08 13.53
C ASN A 177 -23.11 -8.68 13.19
N SER A 178 -23.17 -7.88 14.25
CA SER A 178 -23.70 -6.51 14.36
C SER A 178 -23.06 -5.48 13.42
N ARG A 179 -23.71 -4.32 13.30
CA ARG A 179 -23.30 -3.10 12.56
C ARG A 179 -21.91 -2.57 12.95
N ASN A 180 -20.82 -3.33 12.77
CA ASN A 180 -19.47 -2.80 12.98
C ASN A 180 -19.10 -1.86 11.80
N THR A 181 -18.26 -0.87 12.06
CA THR A 181 -17.85 0.14 11.07
C THR A 181 -17.17 -0.50 9.85
N TYR A 182 -16.42 -1.59 10.06
CA TYR A 182 -15.68 -2.28 9.01
C TYR A 182 -16.56 -3.07 8.01
N ASN A 183 -17.68 -3.67 8.44
CA ASN A 183 -18.60 -4.38 7.56
C ASN A 183 -19.47 -3.39 6.77
N GLN A 184 -19.90 -2.30 7.41
CA GLN A 184 -20.56 -1.19 6.70
C GLN A 184 -19.65 -0.65 5.60
N PHE A 185 -18.38 -0.48 5.93
CA PHE A 185 -17.33 -0.09 4.99
C PHE A 185 -17.21 -1.09 3.84
N LYS A 186 -17.03 -2.40 4.10
CA LYS A 186 -16.97 -3.44 3.05
C LYS A 186 -18.17 -3.41 2.12
N ASN A 187 -19.38 -3.21 2.67
CA ASN A 187 -20.60 -3.08 1.88
C ASN A 187 -20.52 -1.86 0.94
N ARG A 188 -20.08 -0.69 1.43
CA ARG A 188 -19.91 0.51 0.58
C ARG A 188 -18.93 0.27 -0.57
N PHE A 189 -17.83 -0.46 -0.34
CA PHE A 189 -16.89 -0.84 -1.40
C PHE A 189 -17.52 -1.73 -2.46
N ARG A 190 -18.22 -2.79 -2.01
CA ARG A 190 -18.96 -3.70 -2.90
C ARG A 190 -19.99 -2.93 -3.73
N ASP A 191 -20.74 -2.04 -3.11
CA ASP A 191 -21.78 -1.26 -3.76
C ASP A 191 -21.16 -0.26 -4.75
N ALA A 192 -20.00 0.30 -4.43
CA ALA A 192 -19.18 1.14 -5.31
C ALA A 192 -18.39 0.37 -6.38
N ARG A 193 -18.42 -0.98 -6.38
CA ARG A 193 -17.62 -1.85 -7.27
C ARG A 193 -16.11 -1.64 -7.14
N ILE A 194 -15.65 -1.26 -5.95
CA ILE A 194 -14.24 -1.12 -5.61
C ILE A 194 -13.87 -2.29 -4.71
N VAL A 195 -12.76 -2.97 -4.98
CA VAL A 195 -12.21 -3.96 -4.03
C VAL A 195 -11.56 -3.19 -2.88
N PRO A 196 -11.96 -3.44 -1.61
CA PRO A 196 -11.36 -2.75 -0.48
C PRO A 196 -9.88 -3.11 -0.35
N PRO A 197 -9.02 -2.20 0.13
CA PRO A 197 -7.65 -2.55 0.45
C PRO A 197 -7.62 -3.54 1.63
N LYS A 198 -6.48 -4.19 1.79
CA LYS A 198 -6.24 -5.09 2.91
C LYS A 198 -6.52 -4.40 4.24
N ALA A 199 -7.11 -5.13 5.18
CA ALA A 199 -7.23 -4.69 6.56
C ALA A 199 -6.48 -5.67 7.46
N ILE A 200 -5.78 -5.13 8.45
CA ILE A 200 -5.14 -5.88 9.52
C ILE A 200 -5.81 -5.46 10.82
N LYS A 201 -6.25 -6.48 11.56
CA LYS A 201 -6.83 -6.29 12.88
C LYS A 201 -5.73 -6.04 13.91
N LYS A 202 -5.93 -5.03 14.76
CA LYS A 202 -5.09 -4.82 15.94
C LYS A 202 -5.30 -5.98 16.95
N GLY A 203 -4.24 -6.68 17.34
CA GLY A 203 -4.27 -7.87 18.20
C GLY A 203 -2.98 -8.70 18.14
N GLU A 204 -3.06 -10.00 18.44
CA GLU A 204 -1.88 -10.85 18.70
C GLU A 204 -0.92 -11.07 17.51
N HIS A 205 -1.34 -10.82 16.27
CA HIS A 205 -0.54 -11.09 15.05
C HIS A 205 -0.32 -9.87 14.16
N GLU A 206 -0.70 -8.68 14.63
CA GLU A 206 -0.67 -7.43 13.88
C GLU A 206 0.69 -7.10 13.27
N GLN A 207 1.77 -7.27 14.04
CA GLN A 207 3.13 -6.99 13.57
C GLN A 207 3.53 -7.92 12.43
N ILE A 208 3.24 -9.22 12.55
CA ILE A 208 3.60 -10.23 11.54
C ILE A 208 2.83 -9.94 10.25
N ASP A 209 1.54 -9.61 10.35
CA ASP A 209 0.72 -9.34 9.17
C ASP A 209 1.12 -8.04 8.48
N LEU A 210 1.47 -6.99 9.25
CA LEU A 210 1.98 -5.73 8.71
C LEU A 210 3.31 -5.94 8.00
N GLN A 211 4.20 -6.74 8.58
CA GLN A 211 5.47 -7.10 7.95
C GLN A 211 5.28 -7.92 6.67
N ARG A 212 4.35 -8.89 6.69
CA ARG A 212 4.02 -9.71 5.51
C ARG A 212 3.51 -8.84 4.38
N TRP A 213 2.62 -7.89 4.68
CA TRP A 213 2.11 -6.94 3.68
C TRP A 213 3.20 -6.00 3.17
N ALA A 214 3.98 -5.39 4.05
CA ALA A 214 4.97 -4.38 3.65
C ALA A 214 6.17 -4.97 2.88
N THR A 215 6.55 -6.23 3.15
CA THR A 215 7.80 -6.83 2.63
C THR A 215 7.89 -6.86 1.10
N PRO A 216 6.87 -7.30 0.34
CA PRO A 216 6.88 -7.23 -1.12
C PRO A 216 7.14 -5.81 -1.64
N HIS A 217 6.53 -4.79 -1.02
CA HIS A 217 6.73 -3.40 -1.40
C HIS A 217 8.12 -2.89 -1.03
N ILE A 218 8.61 -3.21 0.18
CA ILE A 218 9.97 -2.85 0.62
C ILE A 218 11.01 -3.41 -0.36
N ASN A 219 10.76 -4.59 -0.92
CA ASN A 219 11.65 -5.25 -1.87
C ASN A 219 11.44 -4.82 -3.33
N ASN A 220 10.41 -4.02 -3.62
CA ASN A 220 10.09 -3.56 -4.97
C ASN A 220 11.21 -2.67 -5.54
N PRO A 221 11.83 -3.05 -6.68
CA PRO A 221 12.92 -2.28 -7.28
C PRO A 221 12.53 -0.87 -7.73
N TYR A 222 11.31 -0.71 -8.27
CA TYR A 222 10.80 0.59 -8.71
C TYR A 222 10.64 1.55 -7.54
N LEU A 223 10.01 1.13 -6.44
CA LEU A 223 9.83 1.98 -5.26
C LEU A 223 11.17 2.38 -4.63
N LYS A 224 12.17 1.47 -4.64
CA LYS A 224 13.54 1.78 -4.21
C LYS A 224 14.18 2.85 -5.09
N LEU A 225 14.13 2.69 -6.42
CA LEU A 225 14.67 3.65 -7.37
C LEU A 225 13.99 5.03 -7.23
N ARG A 226 12.66 5.04 -7.27
CA ARG A 226 11.83 6.25 -7.12
C ARG A 226 12.20 7.01 -5.86
N ARG A 227 12.27 6.32 -4.71
CA ARG A 227 12.65 6.92 -3.43
C ARG A 227 14.07 7.46 -3.45
N GLY A 228 15.01 6.71 -4.01
CA GLY A 228 16.41 7.12 -4.13
C GLY A 228 16.56 8.41 -4.92
N ILE A 229 15.86 8.54 -6.06
CA ILE A 229 15.90 9.75 -6.87
C ILE A 229 15.25 10.93 -6.14
N ILE A 230 14.07 10.76 -5.55
CA ILE A 230 13.39 11.84 -4.82
C ILE A 230 14.24 12.34 -3.65
N ASP A 231 14.78 11.43 -2.84
CA ASP A 231 15.58 11.80 -1.68
C ASP A 231 16.94 12.40 -2.11
N GLY A 232 17.53 11.90 -3.19
CA GLY A 232 18.73 12.47 -3.82
C GLY A 232 18.49 13.89 -4.34
N CYS A 233 17.42 14.12 -5.10
CA CYS A 233 17.04 15.44 -5.61
C CYS A 233 16.82 16.45 -4.48
N LYS A 234 16.11 16.04 -3.42
CA LYS A 234 15.95 16.86 -2.21
C LYS A 234 17.29 17.20 -1.57
N LYS A 235 18.19 16.23 -1.44
CA LYS A 235 19.51 16.47 -0.86
C LYS A 235 20.32 17.44 -1.72
N LEU A 236 20.35 17.25 -3.04
CA LEU A 236 21.05 18.13 -3.98
C LEU A 236 20.49 19.56 -3.96
N ALA A 237 19.17 19.74 -3.88
CA ALA A 237 18.55 21.06 -3.74
C ALA A 237 19.04 21.82 -2.49
N THR A 238 19.35 21.12 -1.39
CA THR A 238 19.91 21.76 -0.18
C THR A 238 21.40 22.12 -0.30
N LEU A 239 22.10 21.61 -1.30
CA LEU A 239 23.54 21.83 -1.52
C LEU A 239 23.83 22.97 -2.51
N THR A 240 22.80 23.54 -3.13
CA THR A 240 22.92 24.64 -4.08
C THR A 240 22.01 25.80 -3.67
N THR A 241 22.44 27.03 -3.97
CA THR A 241 21.61 28.24 -3.85
C THR A 241 20.99 28.65 -5.18
N ASP A 242 21.32 27.95 -6.26
CA ASP A 242 20.79 28.19 -7.60
C ASP A 242 19.32 27.75 -7.66
N LEU A 243 18.43 28.70 -7.91
CA LEU A 243 16.98 28.48 -7.94
C LEU A 243 16.55 27.62 -9.12
N ASP A 244 17.23 27.73 -10.27
CA ASP A 244 16.91 26.95 -11.47
C ASP A 244 17.25 25.48 -11.24
N LEU A 245 18.40 25.20 -10.60
CA LEU A 245 18.76 23.83 -10.19
C LEU A 245 17.79 23.26 -9.14
N GLN A 246 17.34 24.07 -8.18
CA GLN A 246 16.35 23.63 -7.19
C GLN A 246 15.00 23.30 -7.87
N GLU A 247 14.53 24.13 -8.80
CA GLU A 247 13.31 23.88 -9.56
C GLU A 247 13.47 22.64 -10.45
N TYR A 248 14.60 22.49 -11.11
CA TYR A 248 14.92 21.31 -11.91
C TYR A 248 14.85 20.01 -11.10
N PHE A 249 15.52 19.95 -9.94
CA PHE A 249 15.46 18.79 -9.04
C PHE A 249 14.03 18.52 -8.56
N SER A 250 13.24 19.56 -8.31
CA SER A 250 11.82 19.42 -7.99
C SER A 250 11.02 18.88 -9.17
N GLY A 251 11.34 19.29 -10.39
CA GLY A 251 10.70 18.89 -11.64
C GLY A 251 10.95 17.43 -12.01
N LEU A 252 12.11 16.86 -11.68
CA LEU A 252 12.46 15.47 -11.99
C LEU A 252 11.46 14.46 -11.41
N LYS A 253 10.79 14.79 -10.30
CA LYS A 253 9.76 13.93 -9.70
C LYS A 253 8.55 13.68 -10.62
N ARG A 254 8.30 14.56 -11.60
CA ARG A 254 7.20 14.42 -12.58
C ARG A 254 7.39 13.22 -13.50
N TYR A 255 8.63 12.76 -13.69
CA TYR A 255 8.97 11.56 -14.46
C TYR A 255 8.98 10.29 -13.61
N LEU A 256 8.53 10.37 -12.35
CA LEU A 256 8.47 9.25 -11.42
C LEU A 256 7.03 9.05 -10.94
N PRO A 257 6.19 8.39 -11.77
CA PRO A 257 4.78 8.16 -11.45
C PRO A 257 4.55 7.65 -10.03
N LEU A 258 3.39 7.96 -9.46
CA LEU A 258 3.03 7.37 -8.17
C LEU A 258 2.84 5.86 -8.32
N THR A 259 2.18 5.40 -9.37
CA THR A 259 1.95 3.96 -9.62
C THR A 259 3.03 3.42 -10.54
N GLU A 260 3.56 2.23 -10.21
CA GLU A 260 4.57 1.57 -11.04
C GLU A 260 4.02 1.35 -12.45
N PRO A 261 4.71 1.84 -13.51
CA PRO A 261 4.26 1.61 -14.86
C PRO A 261 4.27 0.12 -15.20
N ASN A 262 3.38 -0.32 -16.09
CA ASN A 262 3.44 -1.68 -16.62
C ASN A 262 4.70 -1.91 -17.48
N SER A 263 4.99 -3.16 -17.83
CA SER A 263 6.20 -3.53 -18.60
C SER A 263 6.37 -2.76 -19.91
N THR A 264 5.27 -2.50 -20.62
CA THR A 264 5.26 -1.76 -21.88
C THR A 264 5.60 -0.28 -21.67
N ALA A 265 5.06 0.33 -20.62
CA ALA A 265 5.25 1.76 -20.32
C ALA A 265 6.61 2.05 -19.64
N LYS A 266 7.16 1.11 -18.86
CA LYS A 266 8.42 1.30 -18.10
C LYS A 266 9.57 1.84 -18.94
N ASN A 267 9.77 1.29 -20.14
CA ASN A 267 10.85 1.73 -21.02
C ASN A 267 10.66 3.19 -21.46
N SER A 268 9.43 3.60 -21.78
CA SER A 268 9.14 4.98 -22.16
C SER A 268 9.34 5.94 -20.99
N GLU A 269 8.86 5.59 -19.80
CA GLU A 269 9.01 6.41 -18.60
C GLU A 269 10.47 6.58 -18.19
N TYR A 270 11.23 5.48 -18.18
CA TYR A 270 12.67 5.54 -17.88
C TYR A 270 13.46 6.28 -18.94
N LEU A 271 13.08 6.18 -20.21
CA LEU A 271 13.68 6.97 -21.28
C LEU A 271 13.39 8.46 -21.10
N HIS A 272 12.17 8.84 -20.74
CA HIS A 272 11.83 10.24 -20.45
C HIS A 272 12.59 10.78 -19.24
N LEU A 273 12.70 10.00 -18.17
CA LEU A 273 13.53 10.34 -17.01
C LEU A 273 15.00 10.51 -17.40
N ALA A 274 15.58 9.56 -18.14
CA ALA A 274 16.97 9.62 -18.58
C ALA A 274 17.22 10.84 -19.47
N ARG A 275 16.29 11.13 -20.40
CA ARG A 275 16.34 12.35 -21.21
C ARG A 275 16.28 13.59 -20.33
N ALA A 276 15.35 13.67 -19.37
CA ALA A 276 15.25 14.82 -18.47
C ALA A 276 16.55 15.05 -17.69
N ILE A 277 17.22 13.97 -17.24
CA ILE A 277 18.52 14.03 -16.54
C ILE A 277 19.63 14.54 -17.46
N VAL A 278 19.66 14.11 -18.72
CA VAL A 278 20.76 14.37 -19.68
C VAL A 278 20.54 15.64 -20.52
N HIS A 279 19.30 16.11 -20.67
CA HIS A 279 18.93 17.16 -21.62
C HIS A 279 19.70 18.48 -21.41
N ASP A 280 20.06 18.83 -20.17
CA ASP A 280 20.87 20.02 -19.90
C ASP A 280 22.39 19.76 -19.96
N TRP A 281 22.82 18.50 -20.03
CA TRP A 281 24.21 18.13 -20.28
C TRP A 281 24.58 18.20 -21.75
N ASP A 282 23.68 17.81 -22.66
CA ASP A 282 23.94 17.88 -24.11
C ASP A 282 24.02 19.33 -24.64
N ASN A 283 23.29 20.27 -24.02
CA ASN A 283 23.28 21.67 -24.46
C ASN A 283 24.55 22.46 -24.06
N ASN A 284 25.36 21.95 -23.11
CA ASN A 284 26.53 22.65 -22.58
C ASN A 284 27.90 22.05 -23.00
N GLY A 285 27.93 21.08 -23.92
CA GLY A 285 29.16 20.67 -24.61
C GLY A 285 30.33 20.24 -23.72
N HIS A 286 30.07 19.76 -22.49
CA HIS A 286 31.12 19.25 -21.61
C HIS A 286 31.17 17.73 -21.68
N ASN A 287 32.20 17.25 -22.40
CA ASN A 287 32.70 15.88 -22.49
C ASN A 287 31.97 14.86 -21.60
N ILE A 288 31.03 14.12 -22.17
CA ILE A 288 30.69 12.80 -21.65
C ILE A 288 32.01 12.01 -21.62
N PRO A 289 32.49 11.51 -20.46
CA PRO A 289 33.62 10.60 -20.45
C PRO A 289 33.19 9.41 -21.30
N ALA A 290 33.90 9.18 -22.41
CA ALA A 290 33.62 8.06 -23.29
C ALA A 290 33.50 6.81 -22.43
N ILE A 291 32.33 6.15 -22.46
CA ILE A 291 32.21 4.80 -21.93
C ILE A 291 33.13 3.96 -22.80
N THR A 292 34.36 3.73 -22.33
CA THR A 292 35.26 2.82 -23.01
C THR A 292 34.59 1.46 -22.94
N LYS A 293 34.32 0.90 -24.12
CA LYS A 293 33.88 -0.47 -24.29
C LYS A 293 35.05 -1.41 -23.95
N ASP A 294 35.52 -1.38 -22.72
CA ASP A 294 36.38 -2.44 -22.24
C ASP A 294 35.47 -3.54 -21.70
N PRO A 295 35.44 -4.73 -22.34
CA PRO A 295 34.67 -5.83 -21.82
C PRO A 295 35.21 -6.18 -20.43
N ILE A 296 34.34 -6.11 -19.43
CA ILE A 296 34.60 -6.62 -18.09
C ILE A 296 35.00 -8.09 -18.24
N SER A 297 36.31 -8.36 -18.18
CA SER A 297 36.83 -9.72 -18.18
C SER A 297 36.54 -10.32 -16.80
N PHE A 298 35.54 -11.20 -16.75
CA PHE A 298 35.38 -12.10 -15.61
C PHE A 298 36.52 -13.12 -15.66
N SER A 299 37.58 -12.89 -14.88
CA SER A 299 38.58 -13.94 -14.67
C SER A 299 37.96 -15.04 -13.81
N SER A 300 37.57 -16.14 -14.45
CA SER A 300 37.25 -17.40 -13.78
C SER A 300 38.51 -17.95 -13.13
N ARG A 301 38.66 -17.80 -11.80
CA ARG A 301 39.66 -18.56 -11.04
C ARG A 301 39.08 -19.92 -10.65
N THR A 302 39.27 -20.91 -11.53
CA THR A 302 39.29 -22.31 -11.14
C THR A 302 40.66 -22.65 -10.58
N ASN A 303 40.78 -22.81 -9.26
CA ASN A 303 41.96 -23.43 -8.65
C ASN A 303 41.70 -24.91 -8.42
N ALA A 304 42.11 -25.74 -9.39
CA ALA A 304 42.37 -27.15 -9.16
C ALA A 304 43.89 -27.33 -9.03
N LYS A 305 44.39 -27.47 -7.79
CA LYS A 305 45.73 -28.00 -7.55
C LYS A 305 45.61 -29.50 -7.32
N LYS A 306 46.05 -30.29 -8.29
CA LYS A 306 46.63 -31.62 -8.07
C LYS A 306 48.14 -31.44 -7.97
N HIS A 307 48.75 -32.01 -6.94
CA HIS A 307 50.18 -32.33 -6.95
C HIS A 307 50.35 -33.85 -6.73
N PRO A 308 51.41 -34.43 -7.31
CA PRO A 308 51.71 -35.86 -7.32
C PRO A 308 52.08 -36.43 -5.95
#